data_AF-A0A7W3WRG6-F1
#
_entry.id   AF-A0A7W3WRG6-F1
#
_cell.length_a   1.000
_cell.length_b   1.000
_cell.length_c   1.000
_cell.angle_alpha   90.00
_cell.angle_beta   90.00
_cell.angle_gamma   90.00
#
_symmetry.space_group_name_H-M   'P 1'
#
loop_
_entity.id
_entity.type
_entity.pdbx_description
1 polymer ?
#
loop_
_entity_poly.entity_id
_entity_poly.type
_entity_poly.pdbx_seq_one_letter_code
_entity_poly.pdbx_strand_id
1 'polypeptide(L)'
;MDMHPLLQVLFQFAFYYPMVMAFFWMSGGLYYYFRRERHSRPRNDPPLMIAPPFATLLVPCHNEAENLDDTLTAALAQRYPADYEVIAIDDGSSDD
;
A
#
# COMPACT_ATOMS: atom_id res chain seq x y z
N MET A 1 16.65 -14.57 -44.93
CA MET A 1 17.55 -13.61 -44.26
C MET A 1 17.73 -14.10 -42.86
N ASP A 2 18.91 -14.61 -42.52
CA ASP A 2 19.20 -15.04 -41.16
C ASP A 2 19.31 -13.82 -40.26
N MET A 3 18.55 -13.83 -39.16
CA MET A 3 18.57 -12.76 -38.18
C MET A 3 19.94 -12.76 -37.49
N HIS A 4 20.54 -11.57 -37.31
CA HIS A 4 21.84 -11.45 -36.66
C HIS A 4 21.80 -12.12 -35.26
N PRO A 5 22.80 -12.94 -34.87
CA PRO A 5 22.75 -13.72 -33.63
C PRO A 5 22.43 -12.90 -32.37
N LEU A 6 22.97 -11.68 -32.29
CA LEU A 6 22.66 -10.75 -31.19
C LEU A 6 21.17 -10.41 -31.12
N LEU A 7 20.55 -10.13 -32.26
CA LEU A 7 19.13 -9.78 -32.33
C LEU A 7 18.26 -10.98 -31.94
N GLN A 8 18.67 -12.20 -32.28
CA GLN A 8 18.00 -13.42 -31.83
C GLN A 8 18.01 -13.56 -30.30
N VAL A 9 19.17 -13.34 -29.67
CA VAL A 9 19.30 -13.39 -28.20
C VAL A 9 18.45 -12.32 -27.53
N LEU A 10 18.44 -11.09 -28.06
CA LEU A 10 17.63 -10.00 -27.52
C LEU A 10 16.13 -10.29 -27.60
N PHE A 11 15.65 -10.86 -28.71
CA PHE A 11 14.24 -11.28 -28.82
C PHE A 11 13.89 -12.43 -27.88
N GLN A 12 14.76 -13.43 -27.75
CA GLN A 12 14.57 -14.51 -26.78
C GLN A 12 14.51 -13.95 -25.35
N PHE A 13 15.41 -13.04 -24.99
CA PHE A 13 15.38 -12.37 -23.69
C PHE A 13 14.05 -11.62 -23.48
N ALA A 14 13.65 -10.76 -24.42
CA ALA A 14 12.42 -9.99 -24.33
C ALA A 14 11.16 -10.87 -24.17
N PHE A 15 11.15 -12.06 -24.78
CA PHE A 15 10.05 -13.01 -24.69
C PHE A 15 10.08 -13.85 -23.39
N TYR A 16 11.23 -14.44 -23.05
CA TYR A 16 11.34 -15.35 -21.92
C TYR A 16 11.45 -14.65 -20.57
N TYR A 17 12.03 -13.45 -20.53
CA TYR A 17 12.22 -12.72 -19.27
C TYR A 17 10.90 -12.43 -18.54
N PRO A 18 9.85 -11.87 -19.17
CA PRO A 18 8.57 -11.65 -18.50
C PRO A 18 7.93 -12.95 -17.99
N MET A 19 8.04 -14.04 -18.74
CA MET A 19 7.49 -15.34 -18.32
C MET A 19 8.23 -15.90 -17.10
N VAL A 20 9.56 -15.88 -17.11
CA VAL A 20 10.37 -16.31 -15.96
C VAL A 20 10.09 -15.43 -14.74
N MET A 21 10.04 -14.10 -14.93
CA MET A 21 9.73 -13.18 -13.85
C MET A 21 8.31 -13.38 -13.31
N ALA A 22 7.33 -13.68 -14.15
CA ALA A 22 5.97 -14.00 -13.70
C ALA A 22 5.97 -15.22 -12.76
N PHE A 23 6.65 -16.31 -13.13
CA PHE A 23 6.79 -17.48 -12.25
C PHE A 23 7.55 -17.15 -10.96
N PHE A 24 8.60 -16.34 -11.03
CA PHE A 24 9.35 -15.90 -9.87
C PHE A 24 8.45 -15.12 -8.88
N TRP A 25 7.70 -14.13 -9.37
CA TRP A 25 6.80 -13.33 -8.54
C TRP A 25 5.61 -14.13 -8.01
N MET A 26 5.01 -15.01 -8.82
CA MET A 26 3.94 -15.92 -8.36
C MET A 26 4.44 -16.85 -7.26
N SER A 27 5.63 -17.42 -7.42
CA SER A 27 6.25 -18.29 -6.42
C SER A 27 6.53 -17.53 -5.12
N GLY A 28 7.04 -16.30 -5.22
CA GLY A 28 7.28 -15.42 -4.07
C GLY A 28 6.00 -15.05 -3.33
N GLY A 29 4.94 -14.69 -4.07
CA GLY A 29 3.62 -14.41 -3.49
C GLY A 29 3.01 -15.63 -2.81
N LEU A 30 3.10 -16.79 -3.44
CA LEU A 30 2.60 -18.04 -2.87
C LEU A 30 3.36 -18.45 -1.61
N TYR A 31 4.69 -18.33 -1.63
CA TYR A 31 5.54 -18.54 -0.45
C TYR A 31 5.18 -17.58 0.69
N TYR A 32 5.05 -16.28 0.39
CA TYR A 32 4.67 -15.27 1.38
C TYR A 32 3.29 -15.59 1.98
N TYR A 33 2.32 -15.93 1.14
CA TYR A 33 0.97 -16.27 1.58
C TYR A 33 1.00 -17.47 2.53
N PHE A 34 1.63 -18.58 2.13
CA PHE A 34 1.67 -19.78 2.97
C PHE A 34 2.51 -19.63 4.23
N ARG A 35 3.57 -18.82 4.17
CA ARG A 35 4.46 -18.61 5.31
C ARG A 35 3.91 -17.61 6.31
N ARG A 36 3.29 -16.52 5.86
CA ARG A 36 2.98 -15.35 6.69
C ARG A 36 1.51 -14.98 6.65
N GLU A 37 0.94 -14.81 5.47
CA GLU A 37 -0.41 -14.22 5.35
C GLU A 37 -1.53 -15.15 5.81
N ARG A 38 -1.46 -16.45 5.50
CA ARG A 38 -2.53 -17.42 5.80
C ARG A 38 -2.86 -17.56 7.29
N HIS A 39 -1.90 -17.21 8.15
CA HIS A 39 -2.01 -17.27 9.61
C HIS A 39 -2.04 -15.87 10.24
N SER A 40 -2.08 -14.82 9.41
CA SER A 40 -2.19 -13.46 9.91
C SER A 40 -3.60 -13.20 10.42
N ARG A 41 -3.70 -12.38 11.47
CA ARG A 41 -4.98 -11.89 11.99
C ARG A 41 -5.72 -11.11 10.89
N PRO A 42 -7.05 -11.19 10.83
CA PRO A 42 -7.81 -10.35 9.92
C PRO A 42 -7.61 -8.87 10.30
N ARG A 43 -7.70 -7.98 9.32
CA ARG A 43 -7.41 -6.54 9.49
C ARG A 43 -8.25 -5.86 10.58
N ASN A 44 -9.41 -6.41 10.90
CA ASN A 44 -10.33 -5.91 11.93
C ASN A 44 -10.11 -6.52 13.34
N ASP A 45 -9.11 -7.38 13.52
CA ASP A 45 -8.75 -7.99 14.81
C ASP A 45 -7.30 -7.65 15.20
N PRO A 46 -6.99 -6.36 15.49
CA PRO A 46 -5.68 -5.98 15.97
C PRO A 46 -5.40 -6.66 17.32
N PRO A 47 -4.12 -6.98 17.62
CA PRO A 47 -3.75 -7.49 18.93
C PRO A 47 -4.15 -6.50 20.04
N LEU A 48 -4.61 -7.03 21.17
CA LEU A 48 -4.97 -6.21 22.33
C LEU A 48 -3.77 -5.39 22.80
N MET A 49 -3.94 -4.08 22.89
CA MET A 49 -3.00 -3.17 23.56
C MET A 49 -3.54 -2.87 24.95
N ILE A 50 -2.82 -3.31 26.00
CA ILE A 50 -3.22 -3.13 27.41
C ILE A 50 -3.17 -1.65 27.81
N ALA A 51 -2.21 -0.90 27.26
CA ALA A 51 -2.04 0.53 27.47
C ALA A 51 -1.78 1.19 26.11
N PRO A 52 -2.82 1.45 25.31
CA PRO A 52 -2.68 2.13 24.03
C PRO A 52 -2.21 3.59 24.27
N PRO A 53 -1.18 4.08 23.57
CA PRO A 53 -0.74 5.46 23.70
C PRO A 53 -1.76 6.42 23.11
N PHE A 54 -1.73 7.69 23.51
CA PHE A 54 -2.39 8.75 22.75
C PHE A 54 -1.77 8.82 21.35
N ALA A 55 -2.59 9.04 20.32
CA ALA A 55 -2.15 9.14 18.94
C ALA A 55 -2.63 10.45 18.28
N THR A 56 -1.86 10.93 17.32
CA THR A 56 -2.21 12.09 16.50
C THR A 56 -2.18 11.65 15.04
N LEU A 57 -3.31 11.78 14.33
CA LEU A 57 -3.40 11.59 12.89
C LEU A 57 -3.13 12.94 12.21
N LEU A 58 -1.98 13.05 11.53
CA LEU A 58 -1.63 14.21 10.73
C LEU A 58 -2.09 13.98 9.29
N VAL A 59 -2.98 14.84 8.80
CA VAL A 59 -3.53 14.76 7.44
C VAL A 59 -2.99 15.93 6.64
N PRO A 60 -1.96 15.74 5.78
CA PRO A 60 -1.53 16.78 4.87
C PRO A 60 -2.58 16.99 3.79
N CYS A 61 -2.94 18.25 3.54
CA CYS A 61 -3.94 18.66 2.56
C CYS A 61 -3.34 19.76 1.67
N HIS A 62 -3.32 19.56 0.36
CA HIS A 62 -2.99 20.60 -0.62
C HIS A 62 -3.96 20.51 -1.79
N ASN A 63 -4.87 21.46 -1.91
CA ASN A 63 -5.96 21.42 -2.88
C ASN A 63 -6.86 20.17 -2.80
N GLU A 64 -7.32 19.84 -1.59
CA GLU A 64 -8.10 18.63 -1.30
C GLU A 64 -9.55 18.94 -0.87
N ALA A 65 -10.07 20.15 -1.16
CA ALA A 65 -11.41 20.59 -0.72
C ALA A 65 -12.52 19.57 -1.01
N GLU A 66 -12.51 18.98 -2.21
CA GLU A 66 -13.49 17.98 -2.65
C GLU A 66 -13.44 16.68 -1.83
N ASN A 67 -12.29 16.33 -1.27
CA ASN A 67 -12.05 15.08 -0.55
C ASN A 67 -11.88 15.26 0.96
N LEU A 68 -11.79 16.51 1.44
CA LEU A 68 -11.47 16.84 2.82
C LEU A 68 -12.51 16.27 3.79
N ASP A 69 -13.79 16.47 3.51
CA ASP A 69 -14.90 16.02 4.37
C ASP A 69 -14.90 14.50 4.54
N ASP A 70 -14.81 13.75 3.43
CA ASP A 70 -14.76 12.28 3.45
C ASP A 70 -13.52 11.77 4.20
N THR A 71 -12.37 12.41 3.97
CA THR A 71 -11.09 12.05 4.58
C THR A 71 -11.11 12.27 6.09
N LEU A 72 -11.56 13.45 6.54
CA LEU A 72 -11.65 13.78 7.97
C LEU A 72 -12.72 12.93 8.65
N THR A 73 -13.86 12.68 8.01
CA THR A 73 -14.90 11.78 8.53
C THR A 73 -14.33 10.37 8.74
N ALA A 74 -13.58 9.85 7.78
CA ALA A 74 -12.92 8.54 7.91
C ALA A 74 -11.83 8.54 9.00
N ALA A 75 -11.08 9.62 9.15
CA ALA A 75 -10.05 9.77 10.18
C ALA A 75 -10.64 9.84 11.59
N LEU A 76 -11.80 10.50 11.76
CA LEU A 76 -12.52 10.59 13.03
C LEU A 76 -13.32 9.32 13.37
N ALA A 77 -13.57 8.45 12.38
CA ALA A 77 -14.27 7.19 12.57
C ALA A 77 -13.35 6.01 12.94
N GLN A 78 -12.08 6.25 13.29
CA GLN A 78 -11.15 5.19 13.64
C GLN A 78 -11.55 4.51 14.96
N ARG A 79 -11.54 3.17 14.97
CA ARG A 79 -11.75 2.35 16.18
C ARG A 79 -10.44 2.16 16.95
N TYR A 80 -9.77 3.27 17.25
CA TYR A 80 -8.54 3.23 18.04
C TYR A 80 -8.88 3.05 19.54
N PRO A 81 -8.17 2.20 20.31
CA PRO A 81 -8.55 1.92 21.68
C PRO A 81 -8.32 3.05 22.70
N ALA A 82 -7.50 4.05 22.38
CA ALA A 82 -7.27 5.25 23.21
C ALA A 82 -7.88 6.50 22.58
N ASP A 83 -7.84 7.60 23.31
CA ASP A 83 -8.06 8.93 22.75
C ASP A 83 -7.00 9.25 21.69
N TYR A 84 -7.44 9.98 20.67
CA TYR A 84 -6.59 10.47 19.60
C TYR A 84 -7.14 11.77 19.06
N GLU A 85 -6.30 12.51 18.35
CA GLU A 85 -6.68 13.72 17.64
C GLU A 85 -6.39 13.59 16.15
N VAL A 86 -7.06 14.43 15.35
CA VAL A 86 -6.83 14.56 13.91
C VAL A 86 -6.47 16.02 13.64
N ILE A 87 -5.31 16.24 13.01
CA ILE A 87 -4.82 17.57 12.62
C ILE A 87 -4.70 17.61 11.11
N ALA A 88 -5.55 18.40 10.46
CA ALA A 88 -5.37 18.75 9.05
C ALA A 88 -4.26 19.80 8.93
N ILE A 89 -3.31 19.57 8.03
CA ILE A 89 -2.18 20.46 7.76
C ILE A 89 -2.34 20.94 6.33
N ASP A 90 -2.74 22.19 6.17
CA ASP A 90 -2.77 22.87 4.88
C ASP A 90 -1.33 23.21 4.43
N ASP A 91 -0.88 22.62 3.32
CA ASP A 91 0.42 22.86 2.69
C ASP A 91 0.30 23.94 1.59
N GLY A 92 -0.37 25.06 1.91
CA GLY A 92 -0.48 26.23 1.04
C GLY A 92 -1.48 26.06 -0.10
N SER A 93 -2.68 25.58 0.22
CA SER A 93 -3.77 25.40 -0.73
C SER A 93 -4.24 26.71 -1.35
N SER A 94 -4.82 26.60 -2.54
CA SER A 94 -5.42 27.69 -3.30
C SER A 94 -6.92 27.54 -3.48
N ASP A 95 -7.46 26.36 -3.15
CA ASP A 95 -8.89 26.10 -3.00
C ASP A 95 -9.37 26.41 -1.57
N ASP A 96 -10.66 26.16 -1.32
CA ASP A 96 -11.37 26.51 -0.08
C ASP A 96 -11.36 25.37 0.95
#